data_AF-A0A9X5MNL3-F1
#
_entry.id   AF-A0A9X5MNL3-F1
#
_cell.length_a   1.000
_cell.length_b   1.000
_cell.length_c   1.000
_cell.angle_alpha   90.00
_cell.angle_beta   90.00
_cell.angle_gamma   90.00
#
_symmetry.space_group_name_H-M   'P 1'
#
loop_
_entity.id
_entity.type
_entity.pdbx_description
1 polymer ?
#
loop_
_entity_poly.entity_id
_entity_poly.type
_entity_poly.pdbx_seq_one_letter_code
_entity_poly.pdbx_strand_id
1 'polypeptide(L)'
;MNVKDIIRHEPFGTLLGYAPGGVAIYSSDYSSIDKEDYAANDSFRSYIGNEYMGHKWQCVEFARRFLYLHYGAVFTDVGMAYEIFSLRFLRKTIDDDILPLQAFPNGSKQPPAVGALLIWQEGGEFKVTGHVAVITEVLKDKIRIAEQNVIHTRLPAGQQWTRELPLKETNNGYFIQDTFDNTTLLGWMIQTEPNAYSLPQPKIMPELLNIHAEQLDNKGQLDGKWLDESSPLEKAYVDAQHGHIINQNSYEYFTISESAEQELIRASNEMHLMYLHATEKVLKDDKLLRLFDIPEVLWPRIRLSWQNRRHQMITGRLDFCMDERGVKVYEYNADSASCHTEAGLIIEKWAQKGGIKAGFNPGERLLDALADAWKHCDAKPFVHILQDDDSEEDYHALFMQQALTQAGYHSKILRGLDELHWNSRGQLIDADKRVVECVWKTWAWETALNQLREESEQQALIPIRTGHPEGEVRLVDVLLRPEITVFEPLWTLIPSNKAILPILWQLFPDNPYLLDTDFTVTPRLAQSGYAVKPIAGRCGSNIGLVDHKENVLDETNGQFDHQENIYQELWCLPKVANRYIQVCTFTVGGHYGGCCLRSDPTLVIKKESDIEPLIVIEDKHFLAK
;
A
#
# COMPACT_ATOMS: atom_id res chain seq x y z
N MET A 1 11.81 -50.25 -29.21
CA MET A 1 11.56 -49.64 -27.89
C MET A 1 11.59 -48.13 -28.09
N ASN A 2 10.43 -47.47 -27.97
CA ASN A 2 10.35 -46.00 -28.00
C ASN A 2 10.81 -45.50 -26.63
N VAL A 3 12.01 -44.96 -26.55
CA VAL A 3 12.44 -44.16 -25.40
C VAL A 3 11.72 -42.82 -25.57
N LYS A 4 10.56 -42.67 -24.93
CA LYS A 4 10.07 -41.33 -24.60
C LYS A 4 11.11 -40.78 -23.63
N ASP A 5 11.91 -39.84 -24.07
CA ASP A 5 12.77 -39.07 -23.18
C ASP A 5 11.88 -38.53 -22.06
N ILE A 6 12.13 -39.01 -20.84
CA ILE A 6 11.50 -38.47 -19.65
C ILE A 6 12.12 -37.08 -19.49
N ILE A 7 11.41 -36.05 -19.93
CA ILE A 7 11.81 -34.66 -19.70
C ILE A 7 11.84 -34.48 -18.18
N ARG A 8 13.06 -34.49 -17.62
CA ARG A 8 13.26 -34.36 -16.18
C ARG A 8 13.34 -32.87 -15.87
N HIS A 9 12.33 -32.37 -15.16
CA HIS A 9 12.37 -31.02 -14.61
C HIS A 9 13.48 -30.91 -13.57
N GLU A 10 14.14 -29.77 -13.55
CA GLU A 10 15.13 -29.42 -12.54
C GLU A 10 14.43 -28.96 -11.26
N PRO A 11 14.99 -29.28 -10.08
CA PRO A 11 14.43 -28.84 -8.81
C PRO A 11 14.29 -27.32 -8.70
N PHE A 12 13.36 -26.86 -7.87
CA PHE A 12 13.12 -25.45 -7.57
C PHE A 12 14.41 -24.71 -7.22
N GLY A 13 14.58 -23.51 -7.77
CA GLY A 13 15.76 -22.68 -7.56
C GLY A 13 17.01 -23.14 -8.31
N THR A 14 16.94 -24.23 -9.08
CA THR A 14 18.05 -24.61 -9.97
C THR A 14 18.22 -23.57 -11.08
N LEU A 15 19.45 -23.10 -11.28
CA LEU A 15 19.80 -22.23 -12.40
C LEU A 15 19.67 -22.99 -13.73
N LEU A 16 18.77 -22.51 -14.60
CA LEU A 16 18.50 -23.09 -15.91
C LEU A 16 19.38 -22.47 -17.01
N GLY A 17 19.74 -21.20 -16.86
CA GLY A 17 20.51 -20.44 -17.83
C GLY A 17 20.39 -18.94 -17.57
N TYR A 18 20.67 -18.13 -18.58
CA TYR A 18 20.67 -16.67 -18.48
C TYR A 18 19.98 -16.04 -19.69
N ALA A 19 19.16 -15.03 -19.48
CA ALA A 19 18.72 -14.11 -20.52
C ALA A 19 19.85 -13.13 -20.90
N PRO A 20 19.67 -12.24 -21.90
CA PRO A 20 20.65 -11.21 -22.24
C PRO A 20 21.06 -10.40 -21.00
N GLY A 21 22.28 -9.87 -20.99
CA GLY A 21 22.83 -9.13 -19.84
C GLY A 21 23.14 -9.98 -18.60
N GLY A 22 23.05 -11.31 -18.69
CA GLY A 22 23.39 -12.20 -17.57
C GLY A 22 22.30 -12.30 -16.51
N VAL A 23 21.04 -12.04 -16.87
CA VAL A 23 19.90 -12.18 -15.95
C VAL A 23 19.54 -13.66 -15.81
N ALA A 24 19.75 -14.23 -14.61
CA ALA A 24 19.52 -15.65 -14.36
C ALA A 24 18.05 -16.08 -14.54
N ILE A 25 17.85 -17.29 -15.04
CA ILE A 25 16.54 -17.95 -15.16
C ILE A 25 16.58 -19.20 -14.27
N TYR A 26 15.64 -19.29 -13.32
CA TYR A 26 15.58 -20.40 -12.36
C TYR A 26 14.35 -21.28 -12.60
N SER A 27 14.46 -22.55 -12.18
CA SER A 27 13.32 -23.45 -12.09
C SER A 27 12.35 -22.99 -11.01
N SER A 28 11.07 -22.90 -11.35
CA SER A 28 9.97 -22.65 -10.41
C SER A 28 9.13 -23.91 -10.13
N ASP A 29 9.72 -25.11 -10.22
CA ASP A 29 9.01 -26.36 -10.00
C ASP A 29 8.77 -26.62 -8.50
N TYR A 30 7.68 -26.07 -7.96
CA TYR A 30 7.28 -26.23 -6.56
C TYR A 30 7.05 -27.67 -6.13
N SER A 31 6.83 -28.61 -7.07
CA SER A 31 6.63 -30.02 -6.72
C SER A 31 7.88 -30.69 -6.13
N SER A 32 9.04 -30.05 -6.31
CA SER A 32 10.33 -30.49 -5.79
C SER A 32 10.68 -29.92 -4.40
N ILE A 33 9.83 -29.07 -3.82
CA ILE A 33 10.03 -28.49 -2.48
C ILE A 33 9.32 -29.37 -1.44
N ASP A 34 9.98 -29.62 -0.31
CA ASP A 34 9.34 -30.28 0.83
C ASP A 34 8.25 -29.38 1.44
N LYS A 35 7.09 -29.96 1.77
CA LYS A 35 5.93 -29.18 2.25
C LYS A 35 6.20 -28.38 3.53
N GLU A 36 7.15 -28.83 4.34
CA GLU A 36 7.57 -28.15 5.58
C GLU A 36 8.41 -26.90 5.28
N ASP A 37 9.25 -26.93 4.23
CA ASP A 37 10.01 -25.76 3.75
C ASP A 37 9.10 -24.74 3.03
N TYR A 38 8.03 -25.22 2.38
CA TYR A 38 7.03 -24.36 1.74
C TYR A 38 6.27 -23.48 2.77
N ALA A 39 6.11 -23.96 4.00
CA ALA A 39 5.39 -23.25 5.07
C ALA A 39 6.20 -22.08 5.68
N ALA A 40 7.53 -22.04 5.48
CA ALA A 40 8.38 -20.93 5.86
C ALA A 40 8.32 -19.82 4.78
N ASN A 41 7.22 -19.06 4.79
CA ASN A 41 6.81 -18.09 3.76
C ASN A 41 7.89 -17.07 3.34
N ASP A 42 8.83 -16.70 4.23
CA ASP A 42 9.79 -15.62 4.00
C ASP A 42 10.87 -15.97 2.96
N SER A 43 11.17 -17.26 2.76
CA SER A 43 12.26 -17.71 1.88
C SER A 43 11.99 -17.46 0.38
N PHE A 44 10.72 -17.25 0.03
CA PHE A 44 10.26 -17.12 -1.36
C PHE A 44 10.30 -15.69 -1.90
N ARG A 45 10.61 -14.67 -1.12
CA ARG A 45 10.79 -13.32 -1.68
C ARG A 45 12.16 -13.15 -2.32
N SER A 46 12.17 -12.57 -3.53
CA SER A 46 13.37 -12.22 -4.27
C SER A 46 13.65 -10.73 -4.13
N TYR A 47 14.86 -10.37 -3.73
CA TYR A 47 15.31 -8.99 -3.58
C TYR A 47 16.66 -8.79 -4.27
N ILE A 48 16.89 -7.57 -4.78
CA ILE A 48 18.23 -7.09 -5.14
C ILE A 48 18.48 -5.79 -4.38
N GLY A 49 19.42 -5.81 -3.43
CA GLY A 49 19.50 -4.74 -2.43
C GLY A 49 18.20 -4.67 -1.63
N ASN A 50 17.59 -3.48 -1.55
CA ASN A 50 16.30 -3.26 -0.89
C ASN A 50 15.11 -3.30 -1.86
N GLU A 51 15.34 -3.62 -3.14
CA GLU A 51 14.28 -3.64 -4.15
C GLU A 51 13.66 -5.03 -4.27
N TYR A 52 12.34 -5.11 -4.10
CA TYR A 52 11.58 -6.34 -4.24
C TYR A 52 11.39 -6.70 -5.72
N MET A 53 11.88 -7.87 -6.11
CA MET A 53 11.76 -8.37 -7.48
C MET A 53 10.48 -9.18 -7.67
N GLY A 54 10.01 -9.91 -6.66
CA GLY A 54 8.82 -10.75 -6.77
C GLY A 54 8.96 -12.07 -6.01
N HIS A 55 7.98 -12.94 -6.20
CA HIS A 55 7.96 -14.27 -5.60
C HIS A 55 8.83 -15.25 -6.42
N LYS A 56 9.79 -15.91 -5.77
CA LYS A 56 10.67 -16.93 -6.36
C LYS A 56 9.86 -18.14 -6.82
N TRP A 57 9.96 -18.61 -8.06
CA TRP A 57 10.64 -18.02 -9.23
C TRP A 57 9.61 -17.78 -10.33
N GLN A 58 8.60 -16.97 -10.00
CA GLN A 58 7.47 -16.66 -10.86
C GLN A 58 7.87 -15.85 -12.09
N CYS A 59 6.99 -15.80 -13.08
CA CYS A 59 7.19 -15.03 -14.31
C CYS A 59 7.31 -13.52 -14.05
N VAL A 60 6.48 -12.99 -13.13
CA VAL A 60 6.52 -11.59 -12.69
C VAL A 60 7.87 -11.23 -12.05
N GLU A 61 8.41 -12.12 -11.22
CA GLU A 61 9.72 -11.93 -10.58
C GLU A 61 10.84 -11.77 -11.61
N PHE A 62 10.86 -12.63 -12.62
CA PHE A 62 11.84 -12.55 -13.70
C PHE A 62 11.71 -11.27 -14.50
N ALA A 63 10.47 -10.92 -14.90
CA ALA A 63 10.22 -9.73 -15.70
C ALA A 63 10.67 -8.45 -14.97
N ARG A 64 10.33 -8.31 -13.68
CA ARG A 64 10.75 -7.16 -12.87
C ARG A 64 12.27 -7.14 -12.70
N ARG A 65 12.89 -8.27 -12.37
CA ARG A 65 14.35 -8.39 -12.22
C ARG A 65 15.11 -8.11 -13.51
N PHE A 66 14.57 -8.53 -14.67
CA PHE A 66 15.16 -8.24 -15.96
C PHE A 66 15.18 -6.73 -16.22
N LEU A 67 14.04 -6.05 -16.03
CA LEU A 67 13.95 -4.59 -16.22
C LEU A 67 14.86 -3.84 -15.24
N TYR A 68 14.93 -4.28 -13.98
CA TYR A 68 15.77 -3.67 -12.98
C TYR A 68 17.25 -3.75 -13.38
N LEU A 69 17.75 -4.94 -13.74
CA LEU A 69 19.16 -5.15 -14.06
C LEU A 69 19.59 -4.51 -15.40
N HIS A 70 18.70 -4.42 -16.39
CA HIS A 70 19.02 -3.82 -17.70
C HIS A 70 18.78 -2.32 -17.78
N TYR A 71 17.67 -1.86 -17.20
CA TYR A 71 17.16 -0.51 -17.40
C TYR A 71 17.06 0.30 -16.12
N GLY A 72 17.36 -0.29 -14.96
CA GLY A 72 17.23 0.39 -13.66
C GLY A 72 15.78 0.75 -13.31
N ALA A 73 14.80 0.07 -13.91
CA ALA A 73 13.38 0.38 -13.78
C ALA A 73 12.57 -0.84 -13.35
N VAL A 74 11.47 -0.61 -12.63
CA VAL A 74 10.54 -1.64 -12.16
C VAL A 74 9.10 -1.22 -12.40
N PHE A 75 8.21 -2.18 -12.65
CA PHE A 75 6.76 -1.96 -12.56
C PHE A 75 6.27 -2.23 -11.13
N THR A 76 5.14 -1.63 -10.78
CA THR A 76 4.51 -1.75 -9.44
C THR A 76 4.14 -3.19 -9.08
N ASP A 77 3.68 -3.42 -7.85
CA ASP A 77 3.22 -4.75 -7.47
C ASP A 77 1.84 -5.08 -8.03
N VAL A 78 1.70 -6.33 -8.47
CA VAL A 78 0.53 -6.88 -9.14
C VAL A 78 0.24 -8.26 -8.56
N GLY A 79 -1.02 -8.61 -8.41
CA GLY A 79 -1.42 -9.93 -7.93
C GLY A 79 -1.17 -10.99 -9.00
N MET A 80 -1.56 -10.70 -10.24
CA MET A 80 -1.46 -11.60 -11.38
C MET A 80 -0.70 -10.97 -12.56
N ALA A 81 -0.08 -11.80 -13.39
CA ALA A 81 0.79 -11.33 -14.47
C ALA A 81 0.03 -10.56 -15.57
N TYR A 82 -1.23 -10.90 -15.82
CA TYR A 82 -2.03 -10.20 -16.84
C TYR A 82 -2.28 -8.73 -16.49
N GLU A 83 -2.29 -8.39 -15.20
CA GLU A 83 -2.57 -7.03 -14.70
C GLU A 83 -1.49 -6.03 -15.10
N ILE A 84 -0.28 -6.52 -15.40
CA ILE A 84 0.82 -5.70 -15.91
C ILE A 84 0.37 -4.93 -17.16
N PHE A 85 -0.47 -5.53 -18.01
CA PHE A 85 -0.95 -4.89 -19.25
C PHE A 85 -1.82 -3.65 -19.01
N SER A 86 -2.36 -3.49 -17.80
CA SER A 86 -3.15 -2.32 -17.38
C SER A 86 -2.28 -1.18 -16.86
N LEU A 87 -1.01 -1.43 -16.53
CA LEU A 87 -0.09 -0.42 -16.02
C LEU A 87 0.30 0.60 -17.10
N ARG A 88 0.58 1.84 -16.70
CA ARG A 88 0.94 2.93 -17.64
C ARG A 88 2.23 3.67 -17.28
N PHE A 89 2.96 3.18 -16.28
CA PHE A 89 4.27 3.70 -15.93
C PHE A 89 5.21 2.63 -15.37
N LEU A 90 6.50 2.96 -15.36
CA LEU A 90 7.55 2.28 -14.61
C LEU A 90 8.18 3.26 -13.63
N ARG A 91 8.66 2.77 -12.47
CA ARG A 91 9.47 3.54 -11.55
C ARG A 91 10.95 3.33 -11.86
N LYS A 92 11.69 4.41 -12.04
CA LYS A 92 13.15 4.39 -12.14
C LYS A 92 13.76 4.36 -10.74
N THR A 93 14.56 3.35 -10.44
CA THR A 93 14.96 3.03 -9.05
C THR A 93 16.05 3.94 -8.46
N ILE A 94 16.78 4.70 -9.28
CA ILE A 94 17.89 5.54 -8.80
C ILE A 94 17.43 6.89 -8.23
N ASP A 95 16.30 7.40 -8.71
CA ASP A 95 15.79 8.75 -8.43
C ASP A 95 14.26 8.82 -8.32
N ASP A 96 13.59 7.66 -8.35
CA ASP A 96 12.13 7.48 -8.28
C ASP A 96 11.35 8.21 -9.34
N ASP A 97 11.99 8.52 -10.46
CA ASP A 97 11.30 9.13 -11.58
C ASP A 97 10.28 8.16 -12.19
N ILE A 98 9.17 8.71 -12.68
CA ILE A 98 8.09 7.92 -13.27
C ILE A 98 8.22 7.99 -14.79
N LEU A 99 8.43 6.82 -15.41
CA LEU A 99 8.62 6.68 -16.86
C LEU A 99 7.33 6.22 -17.53
N PRO A 100 6.90 6.81 -18.66
CA PRO A 100 5.68 6.39 -19.34
C PRO A 100 5.85 4.99 -19.95
N LEU A 101 4.81 4.17 -19.82
CA LEU A 101 4.73 2.80 -20.33
C LEU A 101 3.46 2.63 -21.17
N GLN A 102 3.62 2.22 -22.42
CA GLN A 102 2.50 2.08 -23.36
C GLN A 102 2.21 0.61 -23.65
N ALA A 103 0.92 0.25 -23.66
CA ALA A 103 0.46 -1.07 -24.05
C ALA A 103 0.01 -1.08 -25.52
N PHE A 104 0.38 -2.12 -26.27
CA PHE A 104 0.02 -2.31 -27.66
C PHE A 104 -0.63 -3.68 -27.83
N PRO A 105 -1.82 -3.79 -28.46
CA PRO A 105 -2.50 -5.06 -28.60
C PRO A 105 -1.74 -5.97 -29.58
N ASN A 106 -1.89 -7.28 -29.44
CA ASN A 106 -1.46 -8.20 -30.48
C ASN A 106 -2.18 -7.88 -31.81
N GLY A 107 -1.43 -7.70 -32.90
CA GLY A 107 -1.94 -7.14 -34.15
C GLY A 107 -1.75 -5.63 -34.32
N SER A 108 -1.07 -4.95 -33.38
CA SER A 108 -0.80 -3.51 -33.47
C SER A 108 0.12 -3.15 -34.65
N LYS A 109 0.00 -1.90 -35.12
CA LYS A 109 0.93 -1.31 -36.10
C LYS A 109 2.26 -0.89 -35.48
N GLN A 110 2.31 -0.69 -34.17
CA GLN A 110 3.57 -0.52 -33.46
C GLN A 110 4.31 -1.86 -33.45
N PRO A 111 5.52 -2.00 -34.01
CA PRO A 111 6.24 -3.27 -33.93
C PRO A 111 6.61 -3.65 -32.49
N PRO A 112 6.67 -4.96 -32.16
CA PRO A 112 7.31 -5.41 -30.93
C PRO A 112 8.80 -5.06 -30.95
N ALA A 113 9.37 -4.77 -29.79
CA ALA A 113 10.76 -4.34 -29.65
C ALA A 113 11.52 -5.21 -28.63
N VAL A 114 12.84 -5.31 -28.80
CA VAL A 114 13.72 -5.94 -27.80
C VAL A 114 13.60 -5.19 -26.47
N GLY A 115 13.49 -5.94 -25.37
CA GLY A 115 13.27 -5.41 -24.02
C GLY A 115 11.80 -5.18 -23.67
N ALA A 116 10.88 -5.26 -24.62
CA ALA A 116 9.45 -5.10 -24.35
C ALA A 116 8.91 -6.25 -23.48
N LEU A 117 8.00 -5.91 -22.57
CA LEU A 117 7.20 -6.89 -21.83
C LEU A 117 6.17 -7.49 -22.78
N LEU A 118 5.94 -8.79 -22.69
CA LEU A 118 4.95 -9.53 -23.48
C LEU A 118 3.97 -10.19 -22.52
N ILE A 119 2.68 -9.86 -22.61
CA ILE A 119 1.66 -10.20 -21.60
C ILE A 119 0.57 -11.10 -22.18
N TRP A 120 0.23 -12.14 -21.44
CA TRP A 120 -0.91 -13.03 -21.71
C TRP A 120 -2.01 -12.84 -20.69
N GLN A 121 -3.25 -12.97 -21.17
CA GLN A 121 -4.44 -13.01 -20.34
C GLN A 121 -4.51 -14.33 -19.58
N GLU A 122 -5.26 -14.32 -18.47
CA GLU A 122 -5.70 -15.55 -17.83
C GLU A 122 -6.47 -16.47 -18.81
N GLY A 123 -6.29 -17.78 -18.66
CA GLY A 123 -6.96 -18.80 -19.46
C GLY A 123 -6.01 -19.81 -20.12
N GLY A 124 -6.55 -20.99 -20.44
CA GLY A 124 -5.79 -22.08 -21.07
C GLY A 124 -4.64 -22.57 -20.21
N GLU A 125 -3.43 -22.58 -20.77
CA GLU A 125 -2.19 -22.91 -20.05
C GLU A 125 -1.95 -21.97 -18.86
N PHE A 126 -2.35 -20.70 -18.99
CA PHE A 126 -2.13 -19.65 -18.00
C PHE A 126 -3.38 -19.36 -17.17
N LYS A 127 -4.11 -20.42 -16.82
CA LYS A 127 -5.43 -20.44 -16.17
C LYS A 127 -5.85 -19.18 -15.43
N VAL A 128 -5.35 -18.95 -14.22
CA VAL A 128 -5.77 -17.86 -13.31
C VAL A 128 -4.75 -16.72 -13.29
N THR A 129 -3.51 -17.01 -13.63
CA THR A 129 -2.39 -16.08 -13.42
C THR A 129 -2.14 -15.16 -14.60
N GLY A 130 -2.59 -15.54 -15.79
CA GLY A 130 -1.98 -15.03 -17.02
C GLY A 130 -0.47 -15.33 -17.06
N HIS A 131 0.27 -14.59 -17.88
CA HIS A 131 1.73 -14.75 -17.96
C HIS A 131 2.45 -13.50 -18.45
N VAL A 132 3.74 -13.39 -18.12
CA VAL A 132 4.63 -12.34 -18.61
C VAL A 132 5.98 -12.90 -19.05
N ALA A 133 6.48 -12.41 -20.17
CA ALA A 133 7.82 -12.67 -20.69
C ALA A 133 8.49 -11.38 -21.16
N VAL A 134 9.79 -11.46 -21.48
CA VAL A 134 10.54 -10.35 -22.08
C VAL A 134 11.00 -10.74 -23.49
N ILE A 135 10.78 -9.85 -24.46
CA ILE A 135 11.29 -10.04 -25.83
C ILE A 135 12.80 -9.79 -25.85
N THR A 136 13.56 -10.82 -26.24
CA THR A 136 15.03 -10.78 -26.30
C THR A 136 15.57 -10.51 -27.70
N GLU A 137 14.85 -10.93 -28.74
CA GLU A 137 15.23 -10.72 -30.14
C GLU A 137 13.99 -10.63 -31.02
N VAL A 138 14.00 -9.75 -32.02
CA VAL A 138 12.95 -9.62 -33.03
C VAL A 138 13.56 -9.96 -34.39
N LEU A 139 13.12 -11.08 -34.97
CA LEU A 139 13.53 -11.57 -36.29
C LEU A 139 12.41 -11.35 -37.31
N LYS A 140 12.68 -11.65 -38.58
CA LYS A 140 11.73 -11.39 -39.68
C LYS A 140 10.40 -12.15 -39.53
N ASP A 141 10.44 -13.39 -39.07
CA ASP A 141 9.31 -14.32 -39.02
C ASP A 141 9.01 -14.86 -37.61
N LYS A 142 9.75 -14.39 -36.61
CA LYS A 142 9.59 -14.79 -35.20
C LYS A 142 10.19 -13.80 -34.23
N ILE A 143 9.83 -13.94 -32.96
CA ILE A 143 10.52 -13.33 -31.83
C ILE A 143 11.13 -14.42 -30.95
N ARG A 144 12.15 -14.07 -30.17
CA ARG A 144 12.67 -14.88 -29.07
C ARG A 144 12.35 -14.22 -27.75
N ILE A 145 11.92 -14.99 -26.79
CA ILE A 145 11.55 -14.49 -25.46
C ILE A 145 12.37 -15.17 -24.36
N ALA A 146 12.49 -14.52 -23.22
CA ALA A 146 12.95 -15.11 -21.97
C ALA A 146 11.86 -14.96 -20.91
N GLU A 147 11.66 -15.99 -20.10
CA GLU A 147 10.64 -16.06 -19.07
C GLU A 147 11.02 -17.05 -17.95
N GLN A 148 10.31 -17.00 -16.84
CA GLN A 148 10.32 -18.05 -15.80
C GLN A 148 8.91 -18.66 -15.66
N ASN A 149 8.81 -19.78 -14.96
CA ASN A 149 7.54 -20.49 -14.69
C ASN A 149 6.82 -21.03 -15.95
N VAL A 150 7.58 -21.47 -16.95
CA VAL A 150 7.08 -22.23 -18.11
C VAL A 150 8.00 -23.43 -18.38
N ILE A 151 9.29 -23.15 -18.60
CA ILE A 151 10.31 -24.17 -18.81
C ILE A 151 11.08 -24.39 -17.51
N HIS A 152 11.25 -25.66 -17.14
CA HIS A 152 11.92 -26.10 -15.90
C HIS A 152 13.15 -26.97 -16.19
N THR A 153 13.68 -26.93 -17.41
CA THR A 153 14.87 -27.67 -17.83
C THR A 153 16.00 -26.71 -18.19
N ARG A 154 17.25 -27.18 -18.07
CA ARG A 154 18.41 -26.35 -18.41
C ARG A 154 18.38 -25.94 -19.88
N LEU A 155 18.63 -24.67 -20.12
CA LEU A 155 18.76 -24.13 -21.47
C LEU A 155 20.05 -24.67 -22.12
N PRO A 156 20.07 -24.84 -23.45
CA PRO A 156 21.29 -25.14 -24.19
C PRO A 156 22.41 -24.14 -23.89
N ALA A 157 23.66 -24.62 -23.87
CA ALA A 157 24.80 -23.78 -23.53
C ALA A 157 24.90 -22.55 -24.46
N GLY A 158 24.93 -21.35 -23.87
CA GLY A 158 24.99 -20.08 -24.60
C GLY A 158 23.65 -19.56 -25.13
N GLN A 159 22.57 -20.33 -25.04
CA GLN A 159 21.23 -19.86 -25.41
C GLN A 159 20.71 -18.89 -24.35
N GLN A 160 20.22 -17.73 -24.80
CA GLN A 160 19.72 -16.65 -23.94
C GLN A 160 18.22 -16.37 -24.09
N TRP A 161 17.45 -17.37 -24.50
CA TRP A 161 16.00 -17.29 -24.69
C TRP A 161 15.38 -18.65 -24.36
N THR A 162 14.12 -18.64 -23.92
CA THR A 162 13.35 -19.83 -23.51
C THR A 162 12.51 -20.38 -24.67
N ARG A 163 11.80 -19.51 -25.39
CA ARG A 163 10.93 -19.91 -26.52
C ARG A 163 11.10 -18.99 -27.73
N GLU A 164 10.75 -19.54 -28.89
CA GLU A 164 10.55 -18.80 -30.14
C GLU A 164 9.07 -18.74 -30.46
N LEU A 165 8.54 -17.55 -30.77
CA LEU A 165 7.14 -17.35 -31.12
C LEU A 165 7.05 -16.81 -32.56
N PRO A 166 6.25 -17.44 -33.46
CA PRO A 166 6.06 -16.92 -34.81
C PRO A 166 5.55 -15.47 -34.82
N LEU A 167 6.13 -14.65 -35.69
CA LEU A 167 5.77 -13.26 -35.91
C LEU A 167 5.34 -13.10 -37.37
N LYS A 168 4.10 -12.64 -37.56
CA LYS A 168 3.55 -12.35 -38.88
C LYS A 168 3.32 -10.86 -39.04
N GLU A 169 4.10 -10.25 -39.92
CA GLU A 169 3.86 -8.88 -40.37
C GLU A 169 2.81 -8.87 -41.49
N THR A 170 1.82 -8.00 -41.36
CA THR A 170 0.77 -7.77 -42.35
C THR A 170 0.56 -6.27 -42.54
N ASN A 171 -0.16 -5.86 -43.59
CA ASN A 171 -0.56 -4.45 -43.79
C ASN A 171 -1.36 -3.88 -42.60
N ASN A 172 -1.97 -4.74 -41.79
CA ASN A 172 -2.80 -4.36 -40.65
C ASN A 172 -2.00 -4.26 -39.34
N GLY A 173 -0.78 -4.82 -39.27
CA GLY A 173 0.06 -4.82 -38.08
C GLY A 173 0.86 -6.12 -37.89
N TYR A 174 1.45 -6.24 -36.71
CA TYR A 174 2.34 -7.32 -36.29
C TYR A 174 1.57 -8.30 -35.40
N PHE A 175 1.55 -9.58 -35.76
CA PHE A 175 0.84 -10.62 -35.01
C PHE A 175 1.82 -11.65 -34.48
N ILE A 176 1.85 -11.83 -33.16
CA ILE A 176 2.63 -12.87 -32.49
C ILE A 176 1.69 -14.04 -32.19
N GLN A 177 2.11 -15.25 -32.54
CA GLN A 177 1.39 -16.47 -32.23
C GLN A 177 2.11 -17.22 -31.11
N ASP A 178 1.38 -17.65 -30.08
CA ASP A 178 1.94 -18.45 -29.00
C ASP A 178 2.20 -19.91 -29.43
N THR A 179 3.03 -20.63 -28.68
CA THR A 179 3.26 -22.07 -28.88
C THR A 179 2.13 -22.94 -28.35
N PHE A 180 1.31 -22.40 -27.45
CA PHE A 180 0.10 -23.05 -26.93
C PHE A 180 -1.11 -22.67 -27.78
N ASP A 181 -2.06 -23.59 -27.93
CA ASP A 181 -3.26 -23.42 -28.76
C ASP A 181 -4.44 -22.80 -27.98
N ASN A 182 -4.35 -22.77 -26.65
CA ASN A 182 -5.42 -22.39 -25.75
C ASN A 182 -5.14 -21.10 -24.95
N THR A 183 -4.09 -20.34 -25.30
CA THR A 183 -3.71 -19.10 -24.62
C THR A 183 -4.16 -17.86 -25.39
N THR A 184 -4.34 -16.75 -24.66
CA THR A 184 -4.68 -15.46 -25.24
C THR A 184 -3.56 -14.46 -24.97
N LEU A 185 -2.81 -14.10 -26.01
CA LEU A 185 -1.80 -13.04 -25.92
C LEU A 185 -2.47 -11.67 -26.02
N LEU A 186 -2.36 -10.86 -24.96
CA LEU A 186 -2.89 -9.49 -24.94
C LEU A 186 -2.09 -8.58 -25.88
N GLY A 187 -0.76 -8.62 -25.75
CA GLY A 187 0.15 -7.81 -26.55
C GLY A 187 1.47 -7.52 -25.83
N TRP A 188 2.12 -6.41 -26.19
CA TRP A 188 3.41 -6.01 -25.62
C TRP A 188 3.38 -4.59 -25.06
N MET A 189 4.31 -4.29 -24.16
CA MET A 189 4.46 -2.98 -23.55
C MET A 189 5.87 -2.42 -23.74
N ILE A 190 5.94 -1.13 -24.07
CA ILE A 190 7.19 -0.42 -24.36
C ILE A 190 7.23 0.85 -23.51
N GLN A 191 8.38 1.11 -22.88
CA GLN A 191 8.63 2.38 -22.21
C GLN A 191 8.86 3.45 -23.29
N THR A 192 7.84 4.28 -23.53
CA THR A 192 7.84 5.33 -24.56
C THR A 192 6.72 6.33 -24.26
N GLU A 193 6.79 7.51 -24.87
CA GLU A 193 5.65 8.42 -24.92
C GLU A 193 4.46 7.80 -25.67
N PRO A 194 3.21 8.15 -25.29
CA PRO A 194 2.00 7.70 -25.98
C PRO A 194 2.03 8.00 -27.48
N ASN A 195 1.44 7.11 -28.29
CA ASN A 195 1.34 7.32 -29.73
C ASN A 195 -0.01 6.81 -30.28
N ALA A 196 -0.24 6.98 -31.57
CA ALA A 196 -1.53 6.64 -32.19
C ALA A 196 -1.92 5.14 -32.11
N TYR A 197 -1.00 4.27 -31.70
CA TYR A 197 -1.21 2.82 -31.63
C TYR A 197 -1.27 2.29 -30.19
N SER A 198 -0.98 3.13 -29.18
CA SER A 198 -1.07 2.74 -27.77
C SER A 198 -2.52 2.63 -27.32
N LEU A 199 -2.81 1.65 -26.47
CA LEU A 199 -4.12 1.49 -25.84
C LEU A 199 -4.32 2.55 -24.76
N PRO A 200 -5.55 3.09 -24.61
CA PRO A 200 -5.89 3.88 -23.44
C PRO A 200 -5.78 3.02 -22.17
N GLN A 201 -5.66 3.67 -21.01
CA GLN A 201 -5.77 2.96 -19.73
C GLN A 201 -7.16 2.30 -19.62
N PRO A 202 -7.25 1.03 -19.18
CA PRO A 202 -8.54 0.36 -19.01
C PRO A 202 -9.41 1.11 -18.01
N LYS A 203 -10.73 1.08 -18.23
CA LYS A 203 -11.71 1.61 -17.28
C LYS A 203 -12.54 0.47 -16.75
N ILE A 204 -12.72 0.43 -15.44
CA ILE A 204 -13.64 -0.49 -14.76
C ILE A 204 -15.09 -0.12 -15.12
N MET A 205 -15.96 -1.13 -15.13
CA MET A 205 -17.40 -0.91 -15.30
C MET A 205 -17.95 -0.19 -14.06
N PRO A 206 -18.59 0.98 -14.19
CA PRO A 206 -19.06 1.80 -13.06
C PRO A 206 -19.84 1.02 -12.01
N GLU A 207 -20.74 0.14 -12.44
CA GLU A 207 -21.62 -0.64 -11.57
C GLU A 207 -20.84 -1.58 -10.63
N LEU A 208 -19.64 -2.03 -11.01
CA LEU A 208 -18.80 -2.88 -10.17
C LEU A 208 -18.18 -2.12 -8.99
N LEU A 209 -18.11 -0.78 -9.05
CA LEU A 209 -17.56 0.07 -7.98
C LEU A 209 -18.58 0.43 -6.90
N ASN A 210 -19.85 0.06 -7.07
CA ASN A 210 -20.86 0.35 -6.06
C ASN A 210 -20.60 -0.42 -4.76
N ILE A 211 -21.13 0.10 -3.66
CA ILE A 211 -21.09 -0.54 -2.35
C ILE A 211 -22.53 -0.95 -2.02
N HIS A 212 -22.77 -2.24 -1.78
CA HIS A 212 -24.09 -2.78 -1.49
C HIS A 212 -24.20 -3.16 -0.01
N ALA A 213 -25.29 -2.74 0.65
CA ALA A 213 -25.60 -3.16 2.01
C ALA A 213 -26.35 -4.50 2.00
N GLU A 214 -26.04 -5.35 2.95
CA GLU A 214 -26.53 -6.72 3.10
C GLU A 214 -26.87 -7.01 4.55
N GLN A 215 -27.67 -8.05 4.77
CA GLN A 215 -28.10 -8.47 6.10
C GLN A 215 -27.80 -9.95 6.32
N LEU A 216 -27.25 -10.27 7.48
CA LEU A 216 -27.14 -11.63 7.97
C LEU A 216 -28.50 -12.13 8.45
N ASP A 217 -28.74 -13.43 8.28
CA ASP A 217 -29.86 -14.10 8.96
C ASP A 217 -29.68 -13.96 10.48
N ASN A 218 -30.54 -13.21 11.16
CA ASN A 218 -30.47 -13.07 12.61
C ASN A 218 -30.98 -14.34 13.31
N LYS A 219 -30.05 -15.11 13.89
CA LYS A 219 -30.29 -16.30 14.73
C LYS A 219 -29.71 -16.12 16.14
N GLY A 220 -29.41 -14.89 16.54
CA GLY A 220 -28.80 -14.54 17.82
C GLY A 220 -27.29 -14.82 17.92
N GLN A 221 -26.61 -15.06 16.79
CA GLN A 221 -25.19 -15.43 16.77
C GLN A 221 -24.22 -14.30 17.18
N LEU A 222 -24.68 -13.05 17.19
CA LEU A 222 -23.91 -11.87 17.59
C LEU A 222 -24.48 -11.16 18.84
N ASP A 223 -25.52 -11.71 19.47
CA ASP A 223 -26.21 -11.06 20.61
C ASP A 223 -25.45 -11.22 21.94
N GLY A 224 -24.54 -12.20 22.01
CA GLY A 224 -23.79 -12.56 23.20
C GLY A 224 -22.31 -12.20 23.12
N LYS A 225 -21.50 -12.90 23.92
CA LYS A 225 -20.04 -12.78 23.90
C LYS A 225 -19.45 -13.54 22.72
N TRP A 226 -19.33 -12.89 21.57
CA TRP A 226 -18.81 -13.52 20.34
C TRP A 226 -17.31 -13.27 20.13
N LEU A 227 -16.72 -12.33 20.87
CA LEU A 227 -15.26 -12.13 21.01
C LEU A 227 -14.73 -12.87 22.24
N ASP A 228 -13.47 -13.33 22.16
CA ASP A 228 -12.79 -14.11 23.20
C ASP A 228 -12.06 -13.20 24.19
N GLU A 229 -12.71 -12.87 25.31
CA GLU A 229 -12.11 -12.06 26.39
C GLU A 229 -10.91 -12.72 27.11
N SER A 230 -10.56 -13.98 26.81
CA SER A 230 -9.31 -14.58 27.29
C SER A 230 -8.08 -14.10 26.49
N SER A 231 -8.29 -13.60 25.27
CA SER A 231 -7.28 -12.90 24.48
C SER A 231 -7.12 -11.46 25.00
N PRO A 232 -5.92 -11.04 25.44
CA PRO A 232 -5.71 -9.67 25.91
C PRO A 232 -6.10 -8.61 24.89
N LEU A 233 -5.90 -8.88 23.61
CA LEU A 233 -6.22 -7.97 22.51
C LEU A 233 -7.75 -7.85 22.34
N GLU A 234 -8.46 -8.97 22.22
CA GLU A 234 -9.92 -8.95 22.07
C GLU A 234 -10.60 -8.37 23.31
N LYS A 235 -10.04 -8.62 24.50
CA LYS A 235 -10.48 -7.99 25.74
C LYS A 235 -10.28 -6.47 25.71
N ALA A 236 -9.10 -5.98 25.32
CA ALA A 236 -8.83 -4.55 25.22
C ALA A 236 -9.79 -3.87 24.23
N TYR A 237 -10.11 -4.53 23.11
CA TYR A 237 -11.12 -4.05 22.16
C TYR A 237 -12.52 -3.98 22.80
N VAL A 238 -12.96 -5.05 23.50
CA VAL A 238 -14.26 -5.07 24.19
C VAL A 238 -14.36 -4.00 25.26
N ASP A 239 -13.29 -3.77 26.02
CA ASP A 239 -13.24 -2.75 27.06
C ASP A 239 -13.36 -1.33 26.44
N ALA A 240 -12.63 -1.07 25.35
CA ALA A 240 -12.65 0.20 24.62
C ALA A 240 -13.99 0.49 23.93
N GLN A 241 -14.63 -0.53 23.34
CA GLN A 241 -15.94 -0.42 22.69
C GLN A 241 -17.11 -0.56 23.68
N HIS A 242 -16.83 -0.78 24.96
CA HIS A 242 -17.83 -1.01 26.00
C HIS A 242 -18.79 -2.18 25.71
N GLY A 243 -18.29 -3.21 25.01
CA GLY A 243 -19.07 -4.39 24.67
C GLY A 243 -18.53 -5.17 23.48
N HIS A 244 -19.26 -6.24 23.12
CA HIS A 244 -18.97 -7.05 21.95
C HIS A 244 -19.64 -6.44 20.71
N ILE A 245 -19.25 -5.22 20.36
CA ILE A 245 -19.86 -4.43 19.29
C ILE A 245 -18.82 -4.00 18.24
N ILE A 246 -19.30 -3.78 17.02
CA ILE A 246 -18.48 -3.27 15.89
C ILE A 246 -19.09 -1.96 15.36
N ASN A 247 -20.41 -1.96 15.25
CA ASN A 247 -21.23 -0.88 14.71
C ASN A 247 -22.61 -0.91 15.37
N GLN A 248 -23.52 -0.04 14.93
CA GLN A 248 -24.88 0.07 15.47
C GLN A 248 -25.77 -1.16 15.20
N ASN A 249 -25.53 -1.87 14.09
CA ASN A 249 -26.26 -3.09 13.74
C ASN A 249 -25.29 -4.17 13.23
N SER A 250 -24.88 -5.07 14.13
CA SER A 250 -23.88 -6.10 13.82
C SER A 250 -24.36 -7.17 12.83
N TYR A 251 -25.65 -7.21 12.47
CA TYR A 251 -26.16 -8.09 11.42
C TYR A 251 -26.12 -7.44 10.03
N GLU A 252 -25.88 -6.14 9.94
CA GLU A 252 -25.67 -5.45 8.67
C GLU A 252 -24.19 -5.47 8.29
N TYR A 253 -23.94 -5.68 7.00
CA TYR A 253 -22.60 -5.61 6.42
C TYR A 253 -22.68 -5.06 5.01
N PHE A 254 -21.51 -4.81 4.42
CA PHE A 254 -21.41 -4.28 3.06
C PHE A 254 -20.61 -5.22 2.18
N THR A 255 -20.87 -5.14 0.90
CA THR A 255 -20.16 -5.89 -0.13
C THR A 255 -19.64 -4.96 -1.22
N ILE A 256 -18.48 -5.33 -1.74
CA ILE A 256 -17.89 -4.79 -2.98
C ILE A 256 -17.55 -5.95 -3.90
N SER A 257 -17.41 -5.67 -5.19
CA SER A 257 -17.00 -6.67 -6.18
C SER A 257 -15.50 -6.98 -6.09
N GLU A 258 -15.08 -8.15 -6.58
CA GLU A 258 -13.65 -8.47 -6.78
C GLU A 258 -12.98 -7.45 -7.69
N SER A 259 -13.64 -7.02 -8.76
CA SER A 259 -13.12 -5.94 -9.62
C SER A 259 -12.90 -4.62 -8.88
N ALA A 260 -13.78 -4.26 -7.94
CA ALA A 260 -13.57 -3.07 -7.10
C ALA A 260 -12.37 -3.24 -6.17
N GLU A 261 -12.19 -4.41 -5.55
CA GLU A 261 -10.99 -4.68 -4.76
C GLU A 261 -9.72 -4.59 -5.61
N GLN A 262 -9.71 -5.16 -6.82
CA GLN A 262 -8.55 -5.06 -7.72
C GLN A 262 -8.25 -3.61 -8.12
N GLU A 263 -9.28 -2.80 -8.31
CA GLU A 263 -9.12 -1.36 -8.55
C GLU A 263 -8.55 -0.64 -7.31
N LEU A 264 -8.95 -1.03 -6.09
CA LEU A 264 -8.37 -0.51 -4.85
C LEU A 264 -6.92 -0.94 -4.65
N ILE A 265 -6.56 -2.19 -4.98
CA ILE A 265 -5.17 -2.69 -4.97
C ILE A 265 -4.32 -1.84 -5.91
N ARG A 266 -4.80 -1.64 -7.15
CA ARG A 266 -4.12 -0.83 -8.16
C ARG A 266 -3.95 0.62 -7.71
N ALA A 267 -5.03 1.25 -7.24
CA ALA A 267 -5.02 2.62 -6.76
C ALA A 267 -4.06 2.80 -5.58
N SER A 268 -4.07 1.86 -4.61
CA SER A 268 -3.21 1.94 -3.42
C SER A 268 -1.73 1.88 -3.79
N ASN A 269 -1.35 0.93 -4.64
CA ASN A 269 0.03 0.75 -5.08
C ASN A 269 0.52 1.92 -5.94
N GLU A 270 -0.31 2.43 -6.85
CA GLU A 270 0.01 3.59 -7.70
C GLU A 270 0.14 4.87 -6.85
N MET A 271 -0.83 5.13 -5.98
CA MET A 271 -0.83 6.28 -5.10
C MET A 271 0.39 6.28 -4.18
N HIS A 272 0.72 5.15 -3.53
CA HIS A 272 1.91 5.07 -2.68
C HIS A 272 3.17 5.55 -3.43
N LEU A 273 3.40 5.07 -4.65
CA LEU A 273 4.55 5.50 -5.46
C LEU A 273 4.50 6.98 -5.84
N MET A 274 3.33 7.51 -6.17
CA MET A 274 3.15 8.94 -6.46
C MET A 274 3.44 9.80 -5.22
N TYR A 275 3.01 9.39 -4.03
CA TYR A 275 3.32 10.07 -2.76
C TYR A 275 4.83 10.03 -2.46
N LEU A 276 5.51 8.91 -2.70
CA LEU A 276 6.97 8.82 -2.57
C LEU A 276 7.71 9.72 -3.57
N HIS A 277 7.23 9.77 -4.82
CA HIS A 277 7.78 10.66 -5.84
C HIS A 277 7.61 12.14 -5.45
N ALA A 278 6.43 12.53 -4.99
CA ALA A 278 6.17 13.89 -4.50
C ALA A 278 7.04 14.21 -3.27
N THR A 279 7.22 13.26 -2.36
CA THR A 279 8.10 13.39 -1.19
C THR A 279 9.56 13.67 -1.61
N GLU A 280 10.09 12.95 -2.59
CA GLU A 280 11.42 13.20 -3.16
C GLU A 280 11.55 14.61 -3.73
N LYS A 281 10.54 15.10 -4.46
CA LYS A 281 10.54 16.46 -5.02
C LYS A 281 10.51 17.51 -3.92
N VAL A 282 9.68 17.34 -2.90
CA VAL A 282 9.57 18.24 -1.74
C VAL A 282 10.92 18.33 -1.02
N LEU A 283 11.55 17.20 -0.74
CA LEU A 283 12.80 17.17 0.02
C LEU A 283 14.00 17.75 -0.75
N LYS A 284 13.92 17.80 -2.08
CA LYS A 284 14.91 18.43 -2.97
C LYS A 284 14.73 19.94 -3.14
N ASP A 285 13.61 20.54 -2.74
CA ASP A 285 13.33 21.97 -2.89
C ASP A 285 12.83 22.61 -1.59
N ASP A 286 13.67 23.46 -0.97
CA ASP A 286 13.34 24.21 0.25
C ASP A 286 12.08 25.08 0.11
N LYS A 287 11.72 25.50 -1.12
CA LYS A 287 10.48 26.26 -1.33
C LYS A 287 9.25 25.39 -1.16
N LEU A 288 9.30 24.16 -1.65
CA LEU A 288 8.22 23.19 -1.47
C LEU A 288 8.13 22.75 -0.01
N LEU A 289 9.27 22.42 0.62
CA LEU A 289 9.29 21.96 2.02
C LEU A 289 8.76 23.01 3.00
N ARG A 290 8.94 24.30 2.72
CA ARG A 290 8.37 25.38 3.55
C ARG A 290 6.84 25.40 3.59
N LEU A 291 6.16 24.86 2.58
CA LEU A 291 4.69 24.79 2.53
C LEU A 291 4.10 23.81 3.57
N PHE A 292 4.93 22.96 4.16
CA PHE A 292 4.51 21.93 5.12
C PHE A 292 4.48 22.44 6.57
N ASP A 293 4.94 23.67 6.81
CA ASP A 293 5.02 24.28 8.15
C ASP A 293 5.76 23.41 9.20
N ILE A 294 6.83 22.75 8.74
CA ILE A 294 7.71 21.94 9.59
C ILE A 294 8.90 22.80 10.03
N PRO A 295 9.24 22.82 11.34
CA PRO A 295 10.37 23.61 11.84
C PRO A 295 11.67 23.38 11.04
N GLU A 296 12.27 24.48 10.55
CA GLU A 296 13.43 24.41 9.63
C GLU A 296 14.62 23.64 10.22
N VAL A 297 14.76 23.63 11.55
CA VAL A 297 15.77 22.87 12.29
C VAL A 297 15.69 21.35 12.04
N LEU A 298 14.52 20.83 11.64
CA LEU A 298 14.31 19.41 11.33
C LEU A 298 14.62 19.04 9.87
N TRP A 299 14.71 20.01 8.95
CA TRP A 299 14.86 19.72 7.52
C TRP A 299 16.06 18.83 7.20
N PRO A 300 17.26 19.05 7.78
CA PRO A 300 18.39 18.13 7.57
C PRO A 300 18.10 16.71 8.06
N ARG A 301 17.37 16.55 9.17
CA ARG A 301 17.02 15.23 9.71
C ARG A 301 15.97 14.51 8.88
N ILE A 302 15.00 15.23 8.33
CA ILE A 302 13.98 14.63 7.45
C ILE A 302 14.65 14.13 6.17
N ARG A 303 15.57 14.90 5.58
CA ARG A 303 16.37 14.50 4.43
C ARG A 303 17.23 13.25 4.71
N LEU A 304 17.89 13.21 5.87
CA LEU A 304 18.65 12.03 6.30
C LEU A 304 17.75 10.82 6.55
N SER A 305 16.57 11.03 7.13
CA SER A 305 15.57 9.98 7.34
C SER A 305 15.13 9.38 6.00
N TRP A 306 14.82 10.23 5.03
CA TRP A 306 14.45 9.81 3.68
C TRP A 306 15.56 9.01 3.00
N GLN A 307 16.80 9.51 3.02
CA GLN A 307 17.94 8.84 2.40
C GLN A 307 18.24 7.48 3.03
N ASN A 308 18.17 7.37 4.35
CA ASN A 308 18.64 6.18 5.07
C ASN A 308 17.52 5.17 5.37
N ARG A 309 16.26 5.61 5.39
CA ARG A 309 15.12 4.82 5.89
C ARG A 309 13.96 4.76 4.90
N ARG A 310 14.25 4.96 3.62
CA ARG A 310 13.31 4.92 2.50
C ARG A 310 12.39 3.69 2.51
N HIS A 311 12.97 2.50 2.69
CA HIS A 311 12.25 1.21 2.62
C HIS A 311 11.83 0.68 4.00
N GLN A 312 11.77 1.55 5.02
CA GLN A 312 11.50 1.16 6.40
C GLN A 312 10.15 1.65 6.92
N MET A 313 9.26 2.11 6.03
CA MET A 313 7.87 2.34 6.38
C MET A 313 7.18 0.99 6.60
N ILE A 314 6.51 0.80 7.75
CA ILE A 314 5.82 -0.45 8.06
C ILE A 314 4.40 -0.40 7.50
N THR A 315 3.63 0.64 7.81
CA THR A 315 2.24 0.73 7.37
C THR A 315 1.71 2.16 7.31
N GLY A 316 0.65 2.36 6.51
CA GLY A 316 -0.14 3.58 6.45
C GLY A 316 -1.54 3.29 5.91
N ARG A 317 -2.44 4.27 5.91
CA ARG A 317 -3.84 4.10 5.45
C ARG A 317 -4.25 5.19 4.47
N LEU A 318 -4.71 4.81 3.29
CA LEU A 318 -5.28 5.72 2.29
C LEU A 318 -6.80 5.77 2.45
N ASP A 319 -7.34 6.98 2.44
CA ASP A 319 -8.76 7.23 2.59
C ASP A 319 -9.35 7.60 1.22
N PHE A 320 -10.35 6.83 0.77
CA PHE A 320 -10.94 6.91 -0.56
C PHE A 320 -12.46 7.13 -0.54
N CYS A 321 -12.95 7.87 -1.53
CA CYS A 321 -14.31 7.74 -2.03
C CYS A 321 -14.35 6.72 -3.16
N MET A 322 -15.33 5.81 -3.13
CA MET A 322 -15.56 4.86 -4.22
C MET A 322 -17.06 4.67 -4.45
N ASP A 323 -17.49 4.88 -5.69
CA ASP A 323 -18.79 4.47 -6.22
C ASP A 323 -18.74 4.44 -7.76
N GLU A 324 -19.90 4.34 -8.43
CA GLU A 324 -20.01 4.38 -9.89
C GLU A 324 -19.30 5.56 -10.58
N ARG A 325 -19.02 6.66 -9.88
CA ARG A 325 -18.28 7.80 -10.45
C ARG A 325 -16.78 7.51 -10.58
N GLY A 326 -16.25 6.55 -9.83
CA GLY A 326 -14.84 6.18 -9.79
C GLY A 326 -14.27 6.10 -8.37
N VAL A 327 -12.94 5.99 -8.29
CA VAL A 327 -12.16 5.96 -7.04
C VAL A 327 -11.39 7.28 -6.91
N LYS A 328 -11.51 7.97 -5.78
CA LYS A 328 -10.81 9.22 -5.48
C LYS A 328 -10.17 9.20 -4.10
N VAL A 329 -8.90 9.61 -3.99
CA VAL A 329 -8.16 9.65 -2.73
C VAL A 329 -8.33 11.02 -2.05
N TYR A 330 -8.67 11.02 -0.77
CA TYR A 330 -8.74 12.24 0.03
C TYR A 330 -7.41 12.59 0.68
N GLU A 331 -6.74 11.58 1.25
CA GLU A 331 -5.46 11.72 1.96
C GLU A 331 -4.75 10.38 2.14
N TYR A 332 -3.48 10.45 2.56
CA TYR A 332 -2.67 9.30 2.95
C TYR A 332 -2.15 9.45 4.37
N ASN A 333 -2.71 8.69 5.31
CA ASN A 333 -2.24 8.62 6.69
C ASN A 333 -0.99 7.72 6.78
N ALA A 334 0.19 8.25 6.42
CA ALA A 334 1.44 7.48 6.36
C ALA A 334 2.26 7.50 7.67
N ASP A 335 1.88 8.31 8.66
CA ASP A 335 2.61 8.50 9.92
C ASP A 335 2.06 7.63 11.06
N SER A 336 0.78 7.78 11.37
CA SER A 336 0.11 7.10 12.48
C SER A 336 -1.32 6.72 12.09
N ALA A 337 -1.46 5.64 11.33
CA ALA A 337 -2.76 5.09 10.96
C ALA A 337 -3.24 4.05 11.98
N SER A 338 -4.55 4.04 12.23
CA SER A 338 -5.27 3.04 13.04
C SER A 338 -6.22 2.23 12.15
N CYS A 339 -7.19 1.51 12.76
CA CYS A 339 -8.17 0.62 12.13
C CYS A 339 -7.63 -0.77 11.72
N HIS A 340 -6.35 -1.07 11.98
CA HIS A 340 -5.75 -2.37 11.64
C HIS A 340 -6.39 -3.53 12.40
N THR A 341 -6.69 -3.33 13.69
CA THR A 341 -7.26 -4.38 14.54
C THR A 341 -8.66 -4.74 14.08
N GLU A 342 -9.45 -3.72 13.76
CA GLU A 342 -10.83 -3.86 13.34
C GLU A 342 -10.91 -4.61 12.01
N ALA A 343 -10.12 -4.18 11.02
CA ALA A 343 -10.05 -4.82 9.71
C ALA A 343 -9.44 -6.23 9.75
N GLY A 344 -8.30 -6.37 10.43
CA GLY A 344 -7.47 -7.58 10.39
C GLY A 344 -7.85 -8.66 11.38
N LEU A 345 -8.67 -8.35 12.39
CA LEU A 345 -9.08 -9.33 13.41
C LEU A 345 -10.58 -9.29 13.69
N ILE A 346 -11.15 -8.13 14.01
CA ILE A 346 -12.52 -8.07 14.52
C ILE A 346 -13.54 -8.43 13.43
N ILE A 347 -13.38 -7.91 12.21
CA ILE A 347 -14.23 -8.28 11.06
C ILE A 347 -14.07 -9.77 10.73
N GLU A 348 -12.87 -10.33 10.86
CA GLU A 348 -12.64 -11.76 10.62
C GLU A 348 -13.39 -12.63 11.65
N LYS A 349 -13.30 -12.29 12.93
CA LYS A 349 -14.08 -12.95 13.99
C LYS A 349 -15.58 -12.79 13.77
N TRP A 350 -16.02 -11.62 13.33
CA TRP A 350 -17.40 -11.36 12.97
C TRP A 350 -17.86 -12.23 11.80
N ALA A 351 -17.08 -12.34 10.73
CA ALA A 351 -17.43 -13.14 9.55
C ALA A 351 -17.58 -14.62 9.92
N GLN A 352 -16.65 -15.14 10.74
CA GLN A 352 -16.69 -16.50 11.26
C GLN A 352 -17.90 -16.76 12.15
N LYS A 353 -18.22 -15.86 13.08
CA LYS A 353 -19.36 -15.99 13.99
C LYS A 353 -20.70 -15.75 13.31
N GLY A 354 -20.76 -14.80 12.39
CA GLY A 354 -21.90 -14.47 11.55
C GLY A 354 -22.25 -15.57 10.55
N GLY A 355 -21.28 -16.43 10.21
CA GLY A 355 -21.45 -17.57 9.32
C GLY A 355 -21.42 -17.19 7.84
N ILE A 356 -20.57 -16.23 7.46
CA ILE A 356 -20.32 -15.87 6.06
C ILE A 356 -19.80 -17.10 5.30
N LYS A 357 -20.41 -17.38 4.14
CA LYS A 357 -20.09 -18.56 3.30
C LYS A 357 -19.57 -18.21 1.91
N ALA A 358 -19.90 -17.01 1.43
CA ALA A 358 -19.56 -16.54 0.10
C ALA A 358 -18.85 -15.19 0.24
N GLY A 359 -17.72 -15.06 -0.43
CA GLY A 359 -16.82 -13.93 -0.27
C GLY A 359 -15.84 -14.08 0.90
N PHE A 360 -15.00 -13.06 1.09
CA PHE A 360 -13.96 -13.03 2.10
C PHE A 360 -13.77 -11.62 2.68
N ASN A 361 -13.15 -11.53 3.86
CA ASN A 361 -12.74 -10.26 4.45
C ASN A 361 -11.43 -9.78 3.76
N PRO A 362 -11.43 -8.63 3.08
CA PRO A 362 -10.22 -8.14 2.40
C PRO A 362 -9.09 -7.76 3.37
N GLY A 363 -9.36 -7.64 4.68
CA GLY A 363 -8.37 -7.42 5.73
C GLY A 363 -7.77 -8.69 6.34
N GLU A 364 -8.22 -9.89 5.98
CA GLU A 364 -7.90 -11.14 6.70
C GLU A 364 -6.39 -11.44 6.80
N ARG A 365 -5.58 -10.90 5.88
CA ARG A 365 -4.12 -11.12 5.81
C ARG A 365 -3.29 -9.97 6.39
N LEU A 366 -3.92 -8.96 7.00
CA LEU A 366 -3.24 -7.75 7.44
C LEU A 366 -2.19 -8.03 8.52
N LEU A 367 -2.46 -8.92 9.48
CA LEU A 367 -1.51 -9.31 10.52
C LEU A 367 -0.26 -9.97 9.92
N ASP A 368 -0.45 -10.91 8.99
CA ASP A 368 0.65 -11.59 8.30
C ASP A 368 1.47 -10.62 7.46
N ALA A 369 0.83 -9.69 6.76
CA ALA A 369 1.50 -8.65 5.99
C ALA A 369 2.35 -7.74 6.90
N LEU A 370 1.84 -7.32 8.06
CA LEU A 370 2.58 -6.50 9.01
C LEU A 370 3.77 -7.26 9.62
N ALA A 371 3.56 -8.51 10.02
CA ALA A 371 4.64 -9.35 10.53
C ALA A 371 5.75 -9.51 9.48
N ASP A 372 5.37 -9.73 8.23
CA ASP A 372 6.32 -9.81 7.13
C ASP A 372 7.07 -8.48 6.90
N ALA A 373 6.41 -7.33 6.97
CA ALA A 373 7.07 -6.02 6.88
C ALA A 373 8.11 -5.83 8.00
N TRP A 374 7.80 -6.26 9.23
CA TRP A 374 8.76 -6.23 10.34
C TRP A 374 9.96 -7.15 10.13
N LYS A 375 9.76 -8.35 9.56
CA LYS A 375 10.88 -9.28 9.27
C LYS A 375 11.89 -8.70 8.30
N HIS A 376 11.43 -7.88 7.34
CA HIS A 376 12.26 -7.29 6.31
C HIS A 376 12.73 -5.87 6.65
N CYS A 377 12.30 -5.30 7.77
CA CYS A 377 12.81 -4.03 8.25
C CYS A 377 14.08 -4.21 9.10
N ASP A 378 14.95 -3.20 9.13
CA ASP A 378 16.18 -3.20 9.91
C ASP A 378 15.93 -2.66 11.34
N ALA A 379 14.94 -3.22 12.02
CA ALA A 379 14.63 -2.86 13.41
C ALA A 379 15.61 -3.51 14.40
N LYS A 380 15.76 -2.91 15.58
CA LYS A 380 16.58 -3.52 16.64
C LYS A 380 15.84 -4.72 17.26
N PRO A 381 16.56 -5.71 17.84
CA PRO A 381 15.95 -6.94 18.37
C PRO A 381 14.86 -6.74 19.44
N PHE A 382 14.87 -5.58 20.11
CA PHE A 382 13.86 -5.20 21.10
C PHE A 382 13.21 -3.88 20.71
N VAL A 383 11.88 -3.87 20.60
CA VAL A 383 11.08 -2.71 20.19
C VAL A 383 10.21 -2.24 21.34
N HIS A 384 10.40 -1.00 21.79
CA HIS A 384 9.46 -0.35 22.70
C HIS A 384 8.25 0.15 21.88
N ILE A 385 7.05 -0.20 22.30
CA ILE A 385 5.80 0.25 21.68
C ILE A 385 5.31 1.43 22.51
N LEU A 386 5.34 2.63 21.95
CA LEU A 386 4.96 3.85 22.64
C LEU A 386 3.53 4.25 22.25
N GLN A 387 2.62 4.22 23.22
CA GLN A 387 1.22 4.64 23.03
C GLN A 387 0.81 5.78 23.96
N ASP A 388 -0.28 6.46 23.63
CA ASP A 388 -0.94 7.40 24.53
C ASP A 388 -1.82 6.66 25.55
N ASP A 389 -2.33 7.40 26.54
CA ASP A 389 -3.33 6.93 27.51
C ASP A 389 -4.75 7.02 26.91
N ASP A 390 -4.98 6.20 25.87
CA ASP A 390 -6.26 6.09 25.16
C ASP A 390 -6.62 4.60 24.98
N SER A 391 -7.86 4.24 25.31
CA SER A 391 -8.33 2.85 25.25
C SER A 391 -8.37 2.27 23.83
N GLU A 392 -8.55 3.11 22.80
CA GLU A 392 -8.47 2.69 21.40
C GLU A 392 -7.04 2.26 21.04
N GLU A 393 -6.05 2.96 21.59
CA GLU A 393 -4.64 2.69 21.34
C GLU A 393 -4.16 1.41 22.03
N ASP A 394 -4.79 1.00 23.14
CA ASP A 394 -4.46 -0.24 23.85
C ASP A 394 -4.55 -1.47 22.94
N TYR A 395 -5.67 -1.67 22.25
CA TYR A 395 -5.83 -2.83 21.38
C TYR A 395 -5.05 -2.67 20.06
N HIS A 396 -4.83 -1.43 19.59
CA HIS A 396 -4.00 -1.16 18.42
C HIS A 396 -2.52 -1.50 18.69
N ALA A 397 -1.99 -1.11 19.85
CA ALA A 397 -0.64 -1.45 20.29
C ALA A 397 -0.46 -2.96 20.48
N LEU A 398 -1.46 -3.64 21.05
CA LEU A 398 -1.45 -5.10 21.19
C LEU A 398 -1.47 -5.82 19.84
N PHE A 399 -2.22 -5.32 18.85
CA PHE A 399 -2.24 -5.88 17.50
C PHE A 399 -0.87 -5.76 16.82
N MET A 400 -0.22 -4.58 16.92
CA MET A 400 1.14 -4.42 16.41
C MET A 400 2.16 -5.27 17.17
N GLN A 401 2.00 -5.42 18.49
CA GLN A 401 2.83 -6.31 19.30
C GLN A 401 2.73 -7.78 18.82
N GLN A 402 1.55 -8.24 18.40
CA GLN A 402 1.39 -9.57 17.81
C GLN A 402 2.18 -9.69 16.49
N ALA A 403 2.09 -8.70 15.60
CA ALA A 403 2.87 -8.66 14.36
C ALA A 403 4.39 -8.71 14.62
N LEU A 404 4.88 -7.89 15.56
CA LEU A 404 6.28 -7.88 15.99
C LEU A 404 6.72 -9.24 16.55
N THR A 405 5.88 -9.87 17.37
CA THR A 405 6.16 -11.19 17.96
C THR A 405 6.23 -12.27 16.87
N GLN A 406 5.28 -12.25 15.92
CA GLN A 406 5.28 -13.16 14.77
C GLN A 406 6.50 -12.96 13.84
N ALA A 407 7.02 -11.73 13.79
CA ALA A 407 8.26 -11.39 13.10
C ALA A 407 9.53 -11.76 13.87
N GLY A 408 9.41 -12.23 15.12
CA GLY A 408 10.53 -12.67 15.95
C GLY A 408 11.15 -11.58 16.82
N TYR A 409 10.52 -10.41 16.96
CA TYR A 409 10.98 -9.33 17.83
C TYR A 409 10.44 -9.47 19.26
N HIS A 410 11.26 -9.07 20.23
CA HIS A 410 10.78 -8.81 21.58
C HIS A 410 10.26 -7.38 21.68
N SER A 411 9.22 -7.16 22.48
CA SER A 411 8.69 -5.81 22.68
C SER A 411 8.15 -5.56 24.08
N LYS A 412 8.04 -4.28 24.44
CA LYS A 412 7.36 -3.80 25.66
C LYS A 412 6.50 -2.60 25.31
N ILE A 413 5.23 -2.65 25.69
CA ILE A 413 4.31 -1.52 25.57
C ILE A 413 4.58 -0.54 26.71
N LEU A 414 4.71 0.74 26.37
CA LEU A 414 4.83 1.87 27.28
C LEU A 414 3.59 2.75 27.08
N ARG A 415 2.81 2.91 28.15
CA ARG A 415 1.62 3.78 28.17
C ARG A 415 2.02 5.14 28.71
N GLY A 416 1.85 6.18 27.91
CA GLY A 416 2.37 7.51 28.23
C GLY A 416 3.90 7.53 28.32
N LEU A 417 4.44 8.44 29.13
CA LEU A 417 5.88 8.69 29.23
C LEU A 417 6.45 8.46 30.64
N ASP A 418 5.61 8.13 31.62
CA ASP A 418 5.98 8.07 33.04
C ASP A 418 6.99 6.95 33.36
N GLU A 419 7.01 5.88 32.57
CA GLU A 419 7.98 4.79 32.70
C GLU A 419 9.38 5.12 32.16
N LEU A 420 9.54 6.26 31.48
CA LEU A 420 10.79 6.65 30.85
C LEU A 420 11.61 7.55 31.77
N HIS A 421 12.89 7.24 31.89
CA HIS A 421 13.82 7.98 32.75
C HIS A 421 15.19 8.13 32.09
N TRP A 422 15.97 9.08 32.58
CA TRP A 422 17.38 9.18 32.24
C TRP A 422 18.25 8.44 33.25
N ASN A 423 19.18 7.62 32.76
CA ASN A 423 20.23 7.08 33.62
C ASN A 423 21.31 8.13 33.91
N SER A 424 22.30 7.79 34.75
CA SER A 424 23.39 8.71 35.13
C SER A 424 24.31 9.15 33.98
N ARG A 425 24.17 8.55 32.79
CA ARG A 425 24.88 8.91 31.56
C ARG A 425 24.01 9.70 30.57
N GLY A 426 22.77 10.03 30.94
CA GLY A 426 21.81 10.71 30.07
C GLY A 426 21.22 9.82 28.97
N GLN A 427 21.33 8.49 29.09
CA GLN A 427 20.65 7.56 28.19
C GLN A 427 19.21 7.37 28.64
N LEU A 428 18.31 7.26 27.68
CA LEU A 428 16.90 6.97 27.93
C LEU A 428 16.72 5.49 28.28
N ILE A 429 16.09 5.22 29.42
CA ILE A 429 15.80 3.87 29.90
C ILE A 429 14.32 3.75 30.27
N ASP A 430 13.78 2.54 30.21
CA ASP A 430 12.47 2.22 30.77
C ASP A 430 12.55 1.89 32.28
N ALA A 431 11.39 1.59 32.89
CA ALA A 431 11.26 1.22 34.29
C ALA A 431 12.09 -0.02 34.70
N ASP A 432 12.40 -0.91 33.76
CA ASP A 432 13.23 -2.11 33.96
C ASP A 432 14.73 -1.82 33.74
N LYS A 433 15.09 -0.54 33.56
CA LYS A 433 16.44 -0.04 33.29
C LYS A 433 17.01 -0.51 31.94
N ARG A 434 16.17 -0.95 31.01
CA ARG A 434 16.58 -1.26 29.63
C ARG A 434 16.70 0.03 28.85
N VAL A 435 17.78 0.15 28.08
CA VAL A 435 17.98 1.30 27.19
C VAL A 435 16.97 1.24 26.05
N VAL A 436 16.35 2.38 25.76
CA VAL A 436 15.45 2.53 24.61
C VAL A 436 16.30 2.80 23.37
N GLU A 437 16.27 1.86 22.42
CA GLU A 437 17.05 1.92 21.17
C GLU A 437 16.17 1.87 19.91
N CYS A 438 14.96 1.32 20.01
CA CYS A 438 14.03 1.19 18.90
C CYS A 438 12.60 1.35 19.40
N VAL A 439 11.82 2.17 18.71
CA VAL A 439 10.45 2.53 19.08
C VAL A 439 9.52 2.32 17.89
N TRP A 440 8.38 1.68 18.10
CA TRP A 440 7.20 1.86 17.26
C TRP A 440 6.20 2.73 18.02
N LYS A 441 5.61 3.73 17.37
CA LYS A 441 4.74 4.72 18.04
C LYS A 441 3.32 4.71 17.45
N THR A 442 2.32 4.92 18.30
CA THR A 442 0.96 5.31 17.88
C THR A 442 0.82 6.83 17.77
N TRP A 443 1.64 7.57 18.53
CA TRP A 443 1.72 9.03 18.50
C TRP A 443 2.02 9.55 17.10
N ALA A 444 1.30 10.59 16.67
CA ALA A 444 1.65 11.35 15.48
C ALA A 444 2.99 12.09 15.71
N TRP A 445 3.83 12.18 14.67
CA TRP A 445 5.03 13.03 14.70
C TRP A 445 4.65 14.49 15.00
N GLU A 446 3.50 14.95 14.51
CA GLU A 446 3.00 16.32 14.71
C GLU A 446 2.88 16.70 16.19
N THR A 447 2.56 15.74 17.07
CA THR A 447 2.51 15.98 18.52
C THR A 447 3.90 16.35 19.08
N ALA A 448 4.96 15.71 18.59
CA ALA A 448 6.33 16.06 18.96
C ALA A 448 6.76 17.40 18.34
N LEU A 449 6.26 17.74 17.14
CA LEU A 449 6.52 19.03 16.51
C LEU A 449 5.87 20.18 17.29
N ASN A 450 4.68 20.00 17.84
CA ASN A 450 4.03 21.00 18.69
C ASN A 450 4.88 21.36 19.92
N GLN A 451 5.49 20.36 20.57
CA GLN A 451 6.41 20.60 21.69
C GLN A 451 7.63 21.45 21.29
N LEU A 452 8.08 21.34 20.03
CA LEU A 452 9.15 22.20 19.50
C LEU A 452 8.68 23.63 19.23
N ARG A 453 7.47 23.80 18.69
CA ARG A 453 6.89 25.12 18.40
C ARG A 453 6.67 25.93 19.69
N GLU A 454 6.26 25.27 20.77
CA GLU A 454 6.06 25.88 22.10
C GLU A 454 7.37 26.42 22.71
N GLU A 455 8.52 25.80 22.44
CA GLU A 455 9.83 26.18 23.00
C GLU A 455 10.60 27.26 22.19
N SER A 456 9.93 27.86 21.20
CA SER A 456 10.43 28.87 20.26
C SER A 456 11.32 28.36 19.12
N GLU A 457 10.92 28.68 17.88
CA GLU A 457 11.63 28.37 16.62
C GLU A 457 13.00 29.03 16.47
N GLN A 458 13.40 29.94 17.38
CA GLN A 458 14.65 30.69 17.28
C GLN A 458 15.90 29.88 17.70
N GLN A 459 15.74 28.60 18.03
CA GLN A 459 16.85 27.76 18.48
C GLN A 459 17.57 27.09 17.31
N ALA A 460 18.91 27.20 17.29
CA ALA A 460 19.76 26.59 16.26
C ALA A 460 19.91 25.06 16.38
N LEU A 461 19.43 24.47 17.48
CA LEU A 461 19.51 23.03 17.78
C LEU A 461 18.13 22.53 18.20
N ILE A 462 17.87 21.25 17.96
CA ILE A 462 16.65 20.59 18.43
C ILE A 462 16.75 20.46 19.96
N PRO A 463 15.86 21.09 20.74
CA PRO A 463 15.92 21.14 22.21
C PRO A 463 15.50 19.82 22.86
N ILE A 464 16.21 18.73 22.59
CA ILE A 464 16.01 17.45 23.31
C ILE A 464 16.73 17.47 24.66
N ARG A 465 16.04 17.03 25.71
CA ARG A 465 16.59 16.88 27.06
C ARG A 465 17.38 15.56 27.14
N THR A 466 18.55 15.63 27.75
CA THR A 466 19.39 14.45 28.09
C THR A 466 19.46 14.21 29.61
N GLY A 467 18.56 14.87 30.33
CA GLY A 467 18.40 14.85 31.78
C GLY A 467 17.48 16.01 32.20
N HIS A 468 16.67 15.80 33.23
CA HIS A 468 15.82 16.83 33.83
C HIS A 468 15.85 16.68 35.37
N PRO A 469 15.85 17.78 36.15
CA PRO A 469 15.90 17.70 37.62
C PRO A 469 14.77 16.85 38.24
N GLU A 470 13.59 16.87 37.62
CA GLU A 470 12.40 16.12 38.08
C GLU A 470 12.27 14.75 37.39
N GLY A 471 13.16 14.42 36.45
CA GLY A 471 13.13 13.15 35.72
C GLY A 471 12.06 13.05 34.63
N GLU A 472 11.27 14.10 34.40
CA GLU A 472 10.19 14.17 33.39
C GLU A 472 10.71 14.12 31.94
N VAL A 473 10.39 13.04 31.21
CA VAL A 473 10.71 12.84 29.79
C VAL A 473 9.54 13.30 28.91
N ARG A 474 9.82 14.05 27.84
CA ARG A 474 8.80 14.43 26.83
C ARG A 474 8.88 13.54 25.59
N LEU A 475 7.82 13.55 24.79
CA LEU A 475 7.75 12.79 23.53
C LEU A 475 8.90 13.15 22.58
N VAL A 476 9.19 14.43 22.42
CA VAL A 476 10.31 14.91 21.58
C VAL A 476 11.67 14.40 22.05
N ASP A 477 11.86 14.19 23.35
CA ASP A 477 13.11 13.68 23.96
C ASP A 477 13.34 12.20 23.62
N VAL A 478 12.28 11.49 23.22
CA VAL A 478 12.33 10.11 22.71
C VAL A 478 12.48 10.11 21.20
N LEU A 479 11.51 10.71 20.50
CA LEU A 479 11.35 10.50 19.06
C LEU A 479 12.45 11.18 18.24
N LEU A 480 12.98 12.31 18.71
CA LEU A 480 14.09 13.02 18.06
C LEU A 480 15.44 12.72 18.71
N ARG A 481 15.56 11.62 19.46
CA ARG A 481 16.86 11.19 19.99
C ARG A 481 17.66 10.47 18.88
N PRO A 482 18.87 10.95 18.50
CA PRO A 482 19.59 10.45 17.32
C PRO A 482 19.85 8.95 17.29
N GLU A 483 20.08 8.33 18.45
CA GLU A 483 20.36 6.91 18.59
C GLU A 483 19.11 6.01 18.65
N ILE A 484 17.90 6.57 18.70
CA ILE A 484 16.65 5.80 18.72
C ILE A 484 16.12 5.63 17.29
N THR A 485 15.96 4.38 16.87
CA THR A 485 15.29 4.03 15.62
C THR A 485 13.77 4.09 15.82
N VAL A 486 13.08 5.05 15.19
CA VAL A 486 11.61 5.24 15.34
C VAL A 486 10.84 4.74 14.12
N PHE A 487 9.74 4.03 14.33
CA PHE A 487 8.78 3.62 13.31
C PHE A 487 7.39 4.22 13.62
N GLU A 488 6.73 4.89 12.69
CA GLU A 488 7.16 5.18 11.31
C GLU A 488 8.34 6.18 11.20
N PRO A 489 9.20 6.08 10.17
CA PRO A 489 10.35 6.98 10.01
C PRO A 489 9.95 8.46 9.87
N LEU A 490 10.79 9.38 10.33
CA LEU A 490 10.50 10.83 10.33
C LEU A 490 10.08 11.40 8.95
N TRP A 491 10.49 10.80 7.84
CA TRP A 491 10.13 11.29 6.51
C TRP A 491 8.64 11.11 6.19
N THR A 492 7.92 10.23 6.89
CA THR A 492 6.48 10.00 6.69
C THR A 492 5.62 11.20 7.08
N LEU A 493 6.19 12.20 7.79
CA LEU A 493 5.59 13.52 7.98
C LEU A 493 5.20 14.18 6.64
N ILE A 494 6.01 14.00 5.60
CA ILE A 494 5.79 14.64 4.30
C ILE A 494 4.54 14.06 3.60
N PRO A 495 4.46 12.74 3.31
CA PRO A 495 3.26 12.19 2.65
C PRO A 495 2.00 12.23 3.52
N SER A 496 2.12 12.35 4.85
CA SER A 496 0.97 12.46 5.76
C SER A 496 0.39 13.87 5.85
N ASN A 497 1.18 14.89 5.54
CA ASN A 497 0.75 16.27 5.58
C ASN A 497 0.05 16.65 4.26
N LYS A 498 -1.16 17.20 4.36
CA LYS A 498 -2.04 17.50 3.22
C LYS A 498 -1.49 18.60 2.31
N ALA A 499 -0.46 19.34 2.71
CA ALA A 499 0.31 20.23 1.83
C ALA A 499 0.94 19.49 0.63
N ILE A 500 1.06 18.16 0.68
CA ILE A 500 1.50 17.36 -0.46
C ILE A 500 0.44 17.23 -1.57
N LEU A 501 -0.85 17.41 -1.27
CA LEU A 501 -1.93 17.20 -2.23
C LEU A 501 -1.88 18.18 -3.42
N PRO A 502 -1.67 19.51 -3.23
CA PRO A 502 -1.42 20.41 -4.36
C PRO A 502 -0.20 20.02 -5.21
N ILE A 503 0.84 19.49 -4.56
CA ILE A 503 2.08 19.08 -5.25
C ILE A 503 1.83 17.82 -6.08
N LEU A 504 1.11 16.84 -5.53
CA LEU A 504 0.67 15.65 -6.27
C LEU A 504 -0.15 16.03 -7.50
N TRP A 505 -1.09 16.96 -7.35
CA TRP A 505 -1.91 17.43 -8.46
C TRP A 505 -1.08 18.13 -9.55
N GLN A 506 -0.09 18.94 -9.17
CA GLN A 506 0.82 19.59 -10.12
C GLN A 506 1.72 18.57 -10.85
N LEU A 507 2.18 17.53 -10.16
CA LEU A 507 3.04 16.49 -10.74
C LEU A 507 2.26 15.52 -11.63
N PHE A 508 1.00 15.25 -11.29
CA PHE A 508 0.14 14.27 -11.96
C PHE A 508 -1.24 14.86 -12.29
N PRO A 509 -1.29 15.92 -13.12
CA PRO A 509 -2.54 16.60 -13.43
C PRO A 509 -3.55 15.64 -14.07
N ASP A 510 -4.79 15.73 -13.62
CA ASP A 510 -5.92 14.91 -14.09
C ASP A 510 -5.72 13.38 -13.93
N ASN A 511 -4.82 12.94 -13.03
CA ASN A 511 -4.75 11.52 -12.64
C ASN A 511 -6.13 11.03 -12.14
N PRO A 512 -6.59 9.83 -12.53
CA PRO A 512 -7.93 9.35 -12.22
C PRO A 512 -8.23 9.25 -10.72
N TYR A 513 -7.22 9.10 -9.86
CA TYR A 513 -7.39 8.98 -8.41
C TYR A 513 -7.31 10.31 -7.67
N LEU A 514 -6.67 11.32 -8.25
CA LEU A 514 -6.48 12.61 -7.62
C LEU A 514 -7.71 13.51 -7.77
N LEU A 515 -7.84 14.42 -6.81
CA LEU A 515 -8.76 15.54 -6.81
C LEU A 515 -7.96 16.82 -6.99
N ASP A 516 -8.47 17.78 -7.77
CA ASP A 516 -7.83 19.10 -7.90
C ASP A 516 -7.63 19.69 -6.50
N THR A 517 -6.41 20.09 -6.18
CA THR A 517 -6.08 20.60 -4.85
C THR A 517 -5.11 21.77 -4.97
N ASP A 518 -5.36 22.83 -4.21
CA ASP A 518 -4.54 24.04 -4.20
C ASP A 518 -4.48 24.64 -2.78
N PHE A 519 -3.54 25.55 -2.52
CA PHE A 519 -3.45 26.34 -1.29
C PHE A 519 -4.42 27.53 -1.31
N THR A 520 -5.08 27.79 -2.45
CA THR A 520 -6.09 28.84 -2.60
C THR A 520 -7.30 28.35 -3.38
N VAL A 521 -8.46 29.01 -3.23
CA VAL A 521 -9.66 28.67 -4.03
C VAL A 521 -9.48 29.15 -5.46
N THR A 522 -9.12 28.23 -6.36
CA THR A 522 -9.00 28.50 -7.81
C THR A 522 -10.39 28.62 -8.47
N PRO A 523 -10.49 29.17 -9.70
CA PRO A 523 -11.75 29.18 -10.45
C PRO A 523 -12.34 27.78 -10.68
N ARG A 524 -11.49 26.75 -10.84
CA ARG A 524 -11.95 25.35 -11.01
C ARG A 524 -12.58 24.84 -9.72
N LEU A 525 -11.94 25.08 -8.57
CA LEU A 525 -12.46 24.73 -7.25
C LEU A 525 -13.75 25.48 -6.91
N ALA A 526 -13.84 26.77 -7.22
CA ALA A 526 -15.07 27.53 -7.04
C ALA A 526 -16.24 26.96 -7.87
N GLN A 527 -15.96 26.43 -9.06
CA GLN A 527 -16.96 25.83 -9.93
C GLN A 527 -17.38 24.42 -9.51
N SER A 528 -16.48 23.62 -8.95
CA SER A 528 -16.79 22.26 -8.46
C SER A 528 -17.36 22.25 -7.04
N GLY A 529 -17.09 23.28 -6.25
CA GLY A 529 -17.10 23.19 -4.80
C GLY A 529 -15.78 22.60 -4.28
N TYR A 530 -15.52 22.76 -2.99
CA TYR A 530 -14.28 22.31 -2.35
C TYR A 530 -14.45 21.91 -0.88
N ALA A 531 -13.52 21.08 -0.40
CA ALA A 531 -13.27 20.81 1.01
C ALA A 531 -12.08 21.67 1.50
N VAL A 532 -12.27 22.38 2.60
CA VAL A 532 -11.24 23.10 3.35
C VAL A 532 -10.67 22.14 4.39
N LYS A 533 -9.35 21.93 4.36
CA LYS A 533 -8.68 20.98 5.26
C LYS A 533 -7.37 21.57 5.81
N PRO A 534 -7.13 21.54 7.13
CA PRO A 534 -5.84 21.93 7.71
C PRO A 534 -4.72 20.98 7.28
N ILE A 535 -3.53 21.52 7.01
CA ILE A 535 -2.42 20.74 6.44
C ILE A 535 -1.96 19.56 7.31
N ALA A 536 -1.95 19.70 8.63
CA ALA A 536 -1.55 18.65 9.57
C ALA A 536 -2.71 18.19 10.48
N GLY A 537 -3.95 18.49 10.12
CA GLY A 537 -5.11 17.99 10.86
C GLY A 537 -5.43 16.52 10.57
N ARG A 538 -6.17 15.88 11.48
CA ARG A 538 -6.53 14.46 11.46
C ARG A 538 -7.93 14.23 12.01
N CYS A 539 -8.46 13.01 11.84
CA CYS A 539 -9.73 12.57 12.44
C CYS A 539 -10.94 13.45 12.09
N GLY A 540 -10.98 14.01 10.88
CA GLY A 540 -12.10 14.84 10.43
C GLY A 540 -12.24 16.17 11.18
N SER A 541 -11.20 16.64 11.88
CA SER A 541 -11.20 17.91 12.62
C SER A 541 -10.99 19.12 11.70
N ASN A 542 -11.70 20.22 11.97
CA ASN A 542 -11.62 21.49 11.23
C ASN A 542 -11.83 21.35 9.71
N ILE A 543 -12.76 20.48 9.31
CA ILE A 543 -13.14 20.27 7.91
C ILE A 543 -14.32 21.15 7.57
N GLY A 544 -14.24 21.89 6.47
CA GLY A 544 -15.37 22.62 5.89
C GLY A 544 -15.70 22.10 4.50
N LEU A 545 -16.96 21.81 4.21
CA LEU A 545 -17.40 21.36 2.88
C LEU A 545 -18.27 22.46 2.24
N VAL A 546 -17.86 22.94 1.07
CA VAL A 546 -18.53 24.05 0.36
C VAL A 546 -18.94 23.61 -1.05
N ASP A 547 -20.21 23.76 -1.41
CA ASP A 547 -20.70 23.43 -2.75
C ASP A 547 -20.38 24.52 -3.80
N HIS A 548 -20.66 24.21 -5.08
CA HIS A 548 -20.47 25.12 -6.22
C HIS A 548 -21.35 26.39 -6.18
N LYS A 549 -22.27 26.51 -5.21
CA LYS A 549 -23.12 27.68 -4.98
C LYS A 549 -22.71 28.44 -3.71
N GLU A 550 -21.53 28.14 -3.16
CA GLU A 550 -20.99 28.72 -1.92
C GLU A 550 -21.82 28.38 -0.67
N ASN A 551 -22.63 27.32 -0.69
CA ASN A 551 -23.30 26.84 0.52
C ASN A 551 -22.35 25.92 1.30
N VAL A 552 -22.28 26.13 2.62
CA VAL A 552 -21.63 25.20 3.54
C VAL A 552 -22.52 23.96 3.70
N LEU A 553 -22.01 22.80 3.28
CA LEU A 553 -22.69 21.50 3.37
C LEU A 553 -22.48 20.86 4.75
N ASP A 554 -21.28 21.02 5.32
CA ASP A 554 -20.90 20.48 6.62
C ASP A 554 -19.68 21.25 7.16
N GLU A 555 -19.54 21.30 8.48
CA GLU A 555 -18.40 21.91 9.16
C GLU A 555 -18.13 21.20 10.49
N THR A 556 -16.86 20.87 10.74
CA THR A 556 -16.43 20.25 12.00
C THR A 556 -15.50 21.15 12.79
N ASN A 557 -15.60 21.08 14.13
CA ASN A 557 -14.68 21.77 15.03
C ASN A 557 -13.41 20.93 15.25
N GLY A 558 -12.37 21.54 15.82
CA GLY A 558 -11.14 20.85 16.20
C GLY A 558 -10.03 21.82 16.61
N GLN A 559 -8.84 21.27 16.87
CA GLN A 559 -7.69 22.00 17.44
C GLN A 559 -6.71 22.56 16.38
N PHE A 560 -7.03 22.46 15.08
CA PHE A 560 -6.13 22.79 13.97
C PHE A 560 -6.52 24.08 13.24
N ASP A 561 -7.32 24.94 13.87
CA ASP A 561 -7.84 26.20 13.33
C ASP A 561 -6.75 27.24 12.98
N HIS A 562 -5.61 27.17 13.65
CA HIS A 562 -4.45 28.03 13.46
C HIS A 562 -3.52 27.60 12.33
N GLN A 563 -3.75 26.42 11.72
CA GLN A 563 -2.90 25.90 10.66
C GLN A 563 -3.30 26.45 9.29
N GLU A 564 -2.33 26.45 8.37
CA GLU A 564 -2.60 26.67 6.94
C GLU A 564 -3.55 25.60 6.40
N ASN A 565 -4.33 25.97 5.39
CA ASN A 565 -5.32 25.09 4.78
C ASN A 565 -4.94 24.75 3.33
N ILE A 566 -5.45 23.61 2.88
CA ILE A 566 -5.60 23.32 1.45
C ILE A 566 -7.09 23.27 1.09
N TYR A 567 -7.35 23.47 -0.20
CA TYR A 567 -8.67 23.42 -0.81
C TYR A 567 -8.66 22.31 -1.84
N GLN A 568 -9.42 21.25 -1.58
CA GLN A 568 -9.51 20.09 -2.46
C GLN A 568 -10.89 20.04 -3.13
N GLU A 569 -10.96 19.68 -4.40
CA GLU A 569 -12.19 19.51 -5.16
C GLU A 569 -13.22 18.68 -4.38
N LEU A 570 -14.45 19.20 -4.28
CA LEU A 570 -15.49 18.55 -3.52
C LEU A 570 -15.90 17.24 -4.20
N TRP A 571 -15.75 16.15 -3.47
CA TRP A 571 -16.19 14.84 -3.89
C TRP A 571 -16.84 14.13 -2.70
N CYS A 572 -18.15 14.29 -2.53
CA CYS A 572 -18.88 13.74 -1.38
C CYS A 572 -18.90 12.21 -1.40
N LEU A 573 -18.80 11.60 -0.22
CA LEU A 573 -18.96 10.15 -0.03
C LEU A 573 -20.32 9.64 -0.52
N PRO A 574 -20.42 8.39 -1.02
CA PRO A 574 -21.70 7.78 -1.34
C PRO A 574 -22.50 7.51 -0.06
N LYS A 575 -23.83 7.64 -0.16
CA LYS A 575 -24.75 7.31 0.92
C LYS A 575 -25.37 5.94 0.69
N VAL A 576 -25.05 4.97 1.54
CA VAL A 576 -25.55 3.59 1.50
C VAL A 576 -26.14 3.24 2.86
N ALA A 577 -27.30 2.59 2.90
CA ALA A 577 -28.00 2.26 4.15
C ALA A 577 -28.12 3.46 5.13
N ASN A 578 -28.48 4.63 4.57
CA ASN A 578 -28.66 5.91 5.28
C ASN A 578 -27.41 6.53 5.94
N ARG A 579 -26.20 6.04 5.65
CA ARG A 579 -24.94 6.60 6.13
C ARG A 579 -23.92 6.75 5.00
N TYR A 580 -22.96 7.64 5.19
CA TYR A 580 -21.91 7.90 4.22
C TYR A 580 -20.78 6.89 4.42
N ILE A 581 -20.35 6.24 3.35
CA ILE A 581 -19.37 5.15 3.40
C ILE A 581 -18.06 5.60 2.77
N GLN A 582 -16.99 5.59 3.55
CA GLN A 582 -15.61 5.78 3.09
C GLN A 582 -14.90 4.44 2.99
N VAL A 583 -14.19 4.22 1.90
CA VAL A 583 -13.29 3.08 1.73
C VAL A 583 -11.92 3.45 2.23
N CYS A 584 -11.33 2.63 3.08
CA CYS A 584 -9.96 2.81 3.55
C CYS A 584 -9.12 1.61 3.09
N THR A 585 -7.92 1.83 2.58
CA THR A 585 -6.99 0.76 2.24
C THR A 585 -5.73 0.88 3.07
N PHE A 586 -5.14 -0.25 3.46
CA PHE A 586 -3.88 -0.29 4.16
C PHE A 586 -2.75 -0.43 3.16
N THR A 587 -1.70 0.34 3.36
CA THR A 587 -0.38 0.09 2.78
C THR A 587 0.48 -0.60 3.83
N VAL A 588 1.17 -1.68 3.46
CA VAL A 588 2.09 -2.42 4.32
C VAL A 588 3.37 -2.68 3.54
N GLY A 589 4.50 -2.17 4.03
CA GLY A 589 5.76 -2.19 3.29
C GLY A 589 5.71 -1.49 1.92
N GLY A 590 4.74 -0.57 1.71
CA GLY A 590 4.52 0.14 0.46
C GLY A 590 3.58 -0.54 -0.55
N HIS A 591 2.92 -1.62 -0.17
CA HIS A 591 1.96 -2.36 -1.01
C HIS A 591 0.59 -2.47 -0.34
N TYR A 592 -0.47 -2.74 -1.11
CA TYR A 592 -1.80 -3.03 -0.55
C TYR A 592 -1.74 -4.17 0.48
N GLY A 593 -2.31 -3.93 1.66
CA GLY A 593 -2.38 -4.88 2.77
C GLY A 593 -3.80 -5.24 3.20
N GLY A 594 -4.82 -4.77 2.49
CA GLY A 594 -6.24 -4.99 2.78
C GLY A 594 -7.06 -3.69 2.75
N CYS A 595 -8.37 -3.81 2.92
CA CYS A 595 -9.26 -2.66 3.01
C CYS A 595 -10.34 -2.83 4.09
N CYS A 596 -10.91 -1.71 4.52
CA CYS A 596 -12.03 -1.65 5.44
C CYS A 596 -12.95 -0.46 5.10
N LEU A 597 -14.13 -0.44 5.71
CA LEU A 597 -15.07 0.67 5.56
C LEU A 597 -15.18 1.46 6.86
N ARG A 598 -15.30 2.78 6.70
CA ARG A 598 -15.71 3.72 7.77
C ARG A 598 -17.04 4.32 7.39
N SER A 599 -17.91 4.54 8.37
CA SER A 599 -19.20 5.18 8.11
C SER A 599 -19.57 6.26 9.11
N ASP A 600 -20.29 7.26 8.61
CA ASP A 600 -20.79 8.36 9.45
C ASP A 600 -22.19 8.81 8.94
N PRO A 601 -23.08 9.27 9.83
CA PRO A 601 -24.34 9.90 9.40
C PRO A 601 -24.14 11.21 8.63
N THR A 602 -22.98 11.85 8.76
CA THR A 602 -22.57 13.10 8.12
C THR A 602 -21.55 12.87 7.00
N LEU A 603 -21.23 13.90 6.22
CA LEU A 603 -20.31 13.77 5.09
C LEU A 603 -18.83 13.59 5.50
N VAL A 604 -18.50 13.90 6.76
CA VAL A 604 -17.14 13.88 7.29
C VAL A 604 -16.95 12.70 8.24
N ILE A 605 -16.04 11.80 7.88
CA ILE A 605 -15.56 10.72 8.75
C ILE A 605 -14.70 11.30 9.88
N LYS A 606 -14.93 10.84 11.11
CA LYS A 606 -14.32 11.32 12.36
C LYS A 606 -13.61 10.17 13.09
N LYS A 607 -13.05 10.43 14.28
CA LYS A 607 -12.44 9.38 15.12
C LYS A 607 -13.50 8.35 15.50
N GLU A 608 -14.65 8.83 15.96
CA GLU A 608 -15.79 8.08 16.47
C GLU A 608 -16.67 7.41 15.39
N SER A 609 -16.38 7.62 14.10
CA SER A 609 -17.14 7.00 13.01
C SER A 609 -16.96 5.48 13.04
N ASP A 610 -18.06 4.75 12.81
CA ASP A 610 -18.11 3.29 12.95
C ASP A 610 -17.19 2.60 11.91
N ILE A 611 -16.69 1.42 12.26
CA ILE A 611 -16.14 0.46 11.29
C ILE A 611 -17.29 -0.40 10.79
N GLU A 612 -17.38 -0.59 9.47
CA GLU A 612 -18.43 -1.43 8.89
C GLU A 612 -17.86 -2.77 8.39
N PRO A 613 -18.50 -3.91 8.71
CA PRO A 613 -18.10 -5.20 8.17
C PRO A 613 -18.17 -5.19 6.63
N LEU A 614 -17.07 -5.58 6.00
CA LEU A 614 -16.91 -5.61 4.54
C LEU A 614 -16.58 -7.02 4.07
N ILE A 615 -17.29 -7.48 3.03
CA ILE A 615 -17.03 -8.75 2.35
C ILE A 615 -16.87 -8.52 0.85
N VAL A 616 -15.76 -8.97 0.27
CA VAL A 616 -15.54 -8.99 -1.19
C VAL A 616 -16.24 -10.21 -1.78
N ILE A 617 -16.98 -10.03 -2.88
CA ILE A 617 -17.67 -11.12 -3.58
C ILE A 617 -17.38 -11.12 -5.08
N GLU A 618 -17.42 -12.30 -5.70
CA GLU A 618 -17.22 -12.45 -7.15
C GLU A 618 -18.16 -11.55 -7.97
N ASP A 619 -17.63 -10.92 -9.03
CA ASP A 619 -18.34 -9.97 -9.88
C ASP A 619 -19.70 -10.48 -10.37
N LYS A 620 -19.77 -11.76 -10.74
CA LYS A 620 -21.01 -12.39 -11.23
C LYS A 620 -22.11 -12.42 -10.17
N HIS A 621 -21.75 -12.59 -8.90
CA HIS A 621 -22.69 -12.58 -7.79
C HIS A 621 -23.00 -11.15 -7.34
N PHE A 622 -22.02 -10.25 -7.47
CA PHE A 622 -22.18 -8.83 -7.19
C PHE A 622 -23.23 -8.18 -8.11
N LEU A 623 -23.10 -8.38 -9.43
CA LEU A 623 -24.00 -7.80 -10.44
C LEU A 623 -25.39 -8.44 -10.50
N ALA A 624 -25.58 -9.60 -9.88
CA ALA A 624 -26.87 -10.28 -9.84
C ALA A 624 -27.79 -9.74 -8.72
N LYS A 625 -27.26 -8.90 -7.85
CA LYS A 625 -27.97 -8.21 -6.77
C LYS A 625 -28.42 -6.83 -7.25
#